data_AF-A0A2N5ERX8-F1
#
_entry.id   AF-A0A2N5ERX8-F1
#
_cell.length_a   1.000
_cell.length_b   1.000
_cell.length_c   1.000
_cell.angle_alpha   90.00
_cell.angle_beta   90.00
_cell.angle_gamma   90.00
#
_symmetry.space_group_name_H-M   'P 1'
#
loop_
_entity.id
_entity.type
_entity.pdbx_description
1 polymer ?
#
loop_
_entity_poly.entity_id
_entity_poly.type
_entity_poly.pdbx_seq_one_letter_code
_entity_poly.pdbx_strand_id
1 'polypeptide(L)'
;MKKTLLFSALLAASAFAHAADDAHSHTGVYIDTLCEEVKADSGKGDSDHYLDQLKAHAGKGVSSSAMNKPEFQDDEAEDVVDAFMDLSEEQRSALAKDPAKCRADVLAELKKQG
;
A
#
# COMPACT_ATOMS: atom_id res chain seq x y z
N MET A 1 10.29 -23.81 43.68
CA MET A 1 10.79 -22.70 42.84
C MET A 1 11.21 -23.25 41.49
N LYS A 2 10.69 -22.72 40.39
CA LYS A 2 11.33 -22.65 39.06
C LYS A 2 10.37 -21.85 38.16
N LYS A 3 10.67 -20.55 38.06
CA LYS A 3 10.01 -19.58 37.20
C LYS A 3 10.48 -19.83 35.77
N THR A 4 9.62 -20.29 34.90
CA THR A 4 9.87 -20.26 33.45
C THR A 4 9.24 -18.98 32.91
N LEU A 5 10.00 -17.90 33.01
CA LEU A 5 9.81 -16.66 32.27
C LEU A 5 10.60 -16.80 30.98
N LEU A 6 9.92 -17.13 29.88
CA LEU A 6 10.47 -17.27 28.53
C LEU A 6 9.26 -17.14 27.59
N PHE A 7 9.12 -16.21 26.65
CA PHE A 7 10.00 -15.19 26.08
C PHE A 7 9.06 -14.16 25.44
N SER A 8 9.19 -12.88 25.81
CA SER A 8 8.60 -11.78 25.06
C SER A 8 9.41 -11.57 23.79
N ALA A 9 8.98 -12.14 22.66
CA ALA A 9 9.56 -11.85 21.36
C ALA A 9 8.50 -12.16 20.30
N LEU A 10 7.90 -11.10 19.75
CA LEU A 10 7.32 -10.98 18.40
C LEU A 10 6.58 -9.63 18.36
N LEU A 11 7.34 -8.54 18.42
CA LEU A 11 6.86 -7.20 18.06
C LEU A 11 7.88 -6.63 17.06
N ALA A 12 7.94 -7.28 15.91
CA ALA A 12 8.42 -6.67 14.67
C ALA A 12 7.23 -6.63 13.69
N ALA A 13 6.04 -6.31 14.19
CA ALA A 13 4.87 -6.07 13.34
C ALA A 13 4.92 -4.60 12.93
N SER A 14 5.51 -4.38 11.76
CA SER A 14 5.23 -3.31 10.78
C SER A 14 4.66 -1.99 11.34
N ALA A 15 5.49 -0.96 11.46
CA ALA A 15 5.03 0.40 11.75
C ALA A 15 4.05 0.95 10.68
N PHE A 16 4.04 0.34 9.50
CA PHE A 16 3.27 0.76 8.32
C PHE A 16 1.78 0.41 8.41
N ALA A 17 1.41 -0.68 9.10
CA ALA A 17 0.02 -1.08 9.28
C ALA A 17 -0.81 -0.05 10.08
N HIS A 18 -0.14 0.71 10.96
CA HIS A 18 -0.75 1.83 11.68
C HIS A 18 -0.78 3.13 10.85
N ALA A 19 0.21 3.33 9.96
CA ALA A 19 0.25 4.47 9.07
C ALA A 19 -0.84 4.39 7.99
N ALA A 20 -1.10 3.21 7.44
CA ALA A 20 -2.09 2.99 6.38
C ALA A 20 -3.54 3.36 6.76
N ASP A 21 -3.87 3.36 8.06
CA ASP A 21 -5.18 3.79 8.55
C ASP A 21 -5.38 5.32 8.37
N ASP A 22 -4.30 6.10 8.46
CA ASP A 22 -4.26 7.52 8.16
C ASP A 22 -4.15 7.76 6.64
N ALA A 23 -5.20 8.35 6.06
CA ALA A 23 -5.25 8.67 4.63
C ALA A 23 -4.23 9.73 4.19
N HIS A 24 -3.65 10.47 5.14
CA HIS A 24 -2.61 11.47 4.86
C HIS A 24 -1.18 10.93 4.98
N SER A 25 -1.01 9.68 5.41
CA SER A 25 0.28 9.00 5.41
C SER A 25 0.73 8.66 3.98
N HIS A 26 2.02 8.37 3.81
CA HIS A 26 2.55 7.88 2.53
C HIS A 26 1.82 6.62 2.06
N THR A 27 1.69 5.64 2.95
CA THR A 27 0.94 4.40 2.70
C THR A 27 -0.52 4.66 2.32
N GLY A 28 -1.21 5.57 3.02
CA GLY A 28 -2.59 5.94 2.72
C GLY A 28 -2.75 6.56 1.33
N VAL A 29 -1.85 7.48 0.95
CA VAL A 29 -1.81 8.10 -0.38
C VAL A 29 -1.52 7.07 -1.47
N TYR A 30 -0.62 6.10 -1.23
CA TYR A 30 -0.34 5.02 -2.17
C TYR A 30 -1.56 4.12 -2.38
N ILE A 31 -2.27 3.74 -1.32
CA ILE A 31 -3.48 2.94 -1.44
C ILE A 31 -4.57 3.68 -2.23
N ASP A 32 -4.78 4.96 -1.94
CA ASP A 32 -5.77 5.77 -2.66
C ASP A 32 -5.41 5.89 -4.15
N THR A 33 -4.14 6.17 -4.45
CA THR A 33 -3.64 6.26 -5.85
C THR A 33 -3.76 4.93 -6.58
N LEU A 34 -3.39 3.82 -5.93
CA LEU A 34 -3.54 2.47 -6.46
C LEU A 34 -5.01 2.19 -6.81
N CYS A 35 -5.94 2.49 -5.90
CA CYS A 35 -7.36 2.23 -6.12
C CYS A 35 -7.98 3.12 -7.21
N GLU A 36 -7.45 4.32 -7.45
CA GLU A 36 -7.80 5.13 -8.62
C GLU A 36 -7.33 4.47 -9.93
N GLU A 37 -6.11 3.92 -9.95
CA GLU A 37 -5.57 3.23 -11.12
C GLU A 37 -6.30 1.92 -11.40
N VAL A 38 -6.58 1.11 -10.37
CA VAL A 38 -7.38 -0.12 -10.47
C VAL A 38 -8.77 0.16 -11.06
N LYS A 39 -9.38 1.30 -10.71
CA LYS A 39 -10.62 1.74 -11.33
C LYS A 39 -10.43 2.12 -12.80
N ALA A 40 -9.31 2.73 -13.16
CA ALA A 40 -9.02 3.15 -14.54
C ALA A 40 -8.74 1.96 -15.47
N ASP A 41 -7.99 0.96 -15.00
CA ASP A 41 -7.54 -0.19 -15.80
C ASP A 41 -8.39 -1.46 -15.60
N SER A 42 -9.39 -1.40 -14.71
CA SER A 42 -10.25 -2.52 -14.29
C SER A 42 -9.55 -3.63 -13.50
N GLY A 43 -8.50 -3.31 -12.74
CA GLY A 43 -7.74 -4.25 -11.91
C GLY A 43 -6.89 -5.22 -12.71
N LYS A 44 -6.48 -4.81 -13.92
CA LYS A 44 -5.77 -5.66 -14.89
C LYS A 44 -4.27 -5.38 -14.98
N GLY A 45 -3.78 -4.32 -14.35
CA GLY A 45 -2.36 -4.00 -14.26
C GLY A 45 -1.57 -5.09 -13.54
N ASP A 46 -0.27 -5.14 -13.82
CA ASP A 46 0.71 -5.92 -13.08
C ASP A 46 1.43 -5.03 -12.05
N SER A 47 2.35 -5.62 -11.25
CA SER A 47 2.96 -4.92 -10.12
C SER A 47 3.78 -3.73 -10.61
N ASP A 48 4.52 -3.94 -11.70
CA ASP A 48 5.35 -2.92 -12.33
C ASP A 48 4.49 -1.75 -12.81
N HIS A 49 3.36 -2.02 -13.48
CA HIS A 49 2.41 -0.99 -13.90
C HIS A 49 1.92 -0.15 -12.72
N TYR A 50 1.48 -0.78 -11.64
CA TYR A 50 0.97 -0.03 -10.49
C TYR A 50 2.08 0.75 -9.77
N LEU A 51 3.27 0.17 -9.59
CA LEU A 51 4.41 0.88 -9.00
C LEU A 51 4.84 2.10 -9.82
N ASP A 52 4.89 1.96 -11.15
CA ASP A 52 5.18 3.07 -12.05
C ASP A 52 4.13 4.19 -11.93
N GLN A 53 2.85 3.84 -11.79
CA GLN A 53 1.77 4.80 -11.59
C GLN A 53 1.87 5.52 -10.23
N LEU A 54 2.23 4.81 -9.16
CA LEU A 54 2.49 5.42 -7.84
C LEU A 54 3.66 6.42 -7.91
N LYS A 55 4.77 6.04 -8.57
CA LYS A 55 5.95 6.92 -8.78
C LYS A 55 5.60 8.14 -9.62
N ALA A 56 4.87 7.93 -10.71
CA ALA A 56 4.42 9.00 -11.58
C ALA A 56 3.50 9.98 -10.83
N HIS A 57 2.61 9.47 -9.97
CA HIS A 57 1.73 10.31 -9.15
C HIS A 57 2.52 11.14 -8.13
N ALA A 58 3.46 10.52 -7.39
CA ALA A 58 4.28 11.23 -6.40
C ALA A 58 5.11 12.37 -7.02
N GLY A 59 5.52 12.24 -8.28
CA GLY A 59 6.22 13.28 -9.03
C GLY A 59 5.33 14.40 -9.58
N LYS A 60 4.00 14.23 -9.62
CA LYS A 60 3.10 15.24 -10.20
C LYS A 60 3.14 16.53 -9.39
N GLY A 61 3.33 17.66 -10.09
CA GLY A 61 3.31 18.99 -9.48
C GLY A 61 4.59 19.38 -8.73
N VAL A 62 5.55 18.46 -8.57
CA VAL A 62 6.87 18.76 -8.02
C VAL A 62 7.76 19.32 -9.11
N SER A 63 8.21 20.56 -8.96
CA SER A 63 9.16 21.17 -9.89
C SER A 63 10.46 20.37 -9.94
N SER A 64 11.01 20.16 -11.14
CA SER A 64 12.31 19.49 -11.31
C SER A 64 13.44 20.20 -10.58
N SER A 65 13.30 21.50 -10.33
CA SER A 65 14.24 22.36 -9.59
C SER A 65 13.93 22.51 -8.10
N ALA A 66 12.90 21.84 -7.57
CA ALA A 66 12.59 21.91 -6.15
C ALA A 66 13.74 21.30 -5.34
N MET A 67 14.27 22.07 -4.39
CA MET A 67 15.35 21.61 -3.49
C MET A 67 14.84 20.63 -2.42
N ASN A 68 13.56 20.66 -2.09
CA ASN A 68 12.91 19.76 -1.14
C ASN A 68 11.82 18.97 -1.86
N LYS A 69 12.21 17.93 -2.61
CA LYS A 69 11.26 17.01 -3.19
C LYS A 69 10.82 16.02 -2.10
N PRO A 70 9.53 15.71 -1.97
CA PRO A 70 9.10 14.58 -1.15
C PRO A 70 9.78 13.31 -1.68
N GLU A 71 10.38 12.54 -0.77
CA GLU A 71 11.00 11.27 -1.11
C GLU A 71 9.90 10.24 -1.38
N PHE A 72 10.08 9.44 -2.43
CA PHE A 72 9.21 8.32 -2.71
C PHE A 72 9.65 7.16 -1.83
N GLN A 73 8.73 6.61 -1.04
CA GLN A 73 9.00 5.51 -0.13
C GLN A 73 8.81 4.20 -0.91
N ASP A 74 9.86 3.75 -1.62
CA ASP A 74 9.79 2.57 -2.48
C ASP A 74 9.26 1.34 -1.74
N ASP A 75 9.83 1.00 -0.58
CA ASP A 75 9.42 -0.16 0.23
C ASP A 75 7.92 -0.11 0.60
N GLU A 76 7.40 1.06 1.02
CA GLU A 76 5.99 1.21 1.39
C GLU A 76 5.05 1.11 0.18
N ALA A 77 5.50 1.57 -0.99
CA ALA A 77 4.74 1.46 -2.23
C ALA A 77 4.72 0.02 -2.75
N GLU A 78 5.85 -0.69 -2.64
CA GLU A 78 5.98 -2.12 -2.94
C GLU A 78 5.04 -2.95 -2.07
N ASP A 79 5.05 -2.75 -0.75
CA ASP A 79 4.15 -3.45 0.19
C ASP A 79 2.66 -3.23 -0.18
N VAL A 80 2.27 -2.01 -0.54
CA VAL A 80 0.90 -1.67 -0.95
C VAL A 80 0.50 -2.38 -2.24
N VAL A 81 1.39 -2.43 -3.23
CA VAL A 81 1.13 -3.12 -4.50
C VAL A 81 1.09 -4.63 -4.30
N ASP A 82 2.02 -5.19 -3.53
CA ASP A 82 2.05 -6.62 -3.21
C ASP A 82 0.79 -7.05 -2.45
N ALA A 83 0.33 -6.25 -1.48
CA ALA A 83 -0.95 -6.48 -0.80
C ALA A 83 -2.15 -6.55 -1.76
N PHE A 84 -2.15 -5.73 -2.82
CA PHE A 84 -3.16 -5.84 -3.87
C PHE A 84 -2.97 -7.07 -4.77
N MET A 85 -1.73 -7.46 -5.06
CA MET A 85 -1.44 -8.62 -5.90
C MET A 85 -1.67 -9.96 -5.25
N ASP A 86 -1.65 -10.01 -3.91
CA ASP A 86 -2.05 -11.17 -3.14
C ASP A 86 -3.56 -11.47 -3.23
N LEU A 87 -4.36 -10.50 -3.69
CA LEU A 87 -5.79 -10.71 -3.98
C LEU A 87 -5.98 -11.54 -5.26
N SER A 88 -7.04 -12.36 -5.29
CA SER A 88 -7.38 -13.11 -6.50
C SER A 88 -7.73 -12.19 -7.67
N GLU A 89 -7.59 -12.69 -8.91
CA GLU A 89 -7.98 -11.93 -10.11
C GLU A 89 -9.46 -11.51 -10.07
N GLU A 90 -10.36 -12.37 -9.56
CA GLU A 90 -11.77 -12.01 -9.41
C GLU A 90 -11.98 -10.90 -8.38
N GLN A 91 -11.24 -10.93 -7.26
CA GLN A 91 -11.28 -9.88 -6.25
C GLN A 91 -10.81 -8.56 -6.84
N ARG A 92 -9.61 -8.53 -7.44
CA ARG A 92 -9.03 -7.34 -8.08
C ARG A 92 -9.95 -6.73 -9.14
N SER A 93 -10.55 -7.56 -9.98
CA SER A 93 -11.53 -7.11 -10.99
C SER A 93 -12.80 -6.51 -10.37
N ALA A 94 -13.24 -7.01 -9.21
CA ALA A 94 -14.39 -6.47 -8.50
C ALA A 94 -14.09 -5.11 -7.86
N LEU A 95 -12.85 -4.90 -7.41
CA LEU A 95 -12.40 -3.65 -6.76
C LEU A 95 -12.48 -2.43 -7.68
N ALA A 96 -12.32 -2.62 -8.99
CA ALA A 96 -12.45 -1.54 -9.97
C ALA A 96 -13.80 -0.80 -9.92
N LYS A 97 -14.85 -1.46 -9.42
CA LYS A 97 -16.20 -0.90 -9.31
C LYS A 97 -16.49 -0.27 -7.96
N ASP A 98 -15.63 -0.51 -6.96
CA ASP A 98 -15.83 -0.09 -5.59
C ASP A 98 -14.50 0.34 -4.94
N PRO A 99 -14.11 1.62 -5.11
CA PRO A 99 -12.87 2.16 -4.55
C PRO A 99 -12.81 2.07 -3.02
N ALA A 100 -13.95 2.16 -2.32
CA ALA A 100 -13.98 2.05 -0.87
C ALA A 100 -13.66 0.62 -0.43
N LYS A 101 -14.21 -0.38 -1.15
CA LYS A 101 -13.84 -1.77 -0.95
C LYS A 101 -12.38 -2.04 -1.33
N CYS A 102 -11.86 -1.41 -2.38
CA CYS A 102 -10.46 -1.52 -2.76
C CYS A 102 -9.54 -1.13 -1.61
N ARG A 103 -9.74 0.05 -1.04
CA ARG A 103 -8.97 0.52 0.13
C ARG A 103 -9.08 -0.45 1.30
N ALA A 104 -10.28 -0.91 1.62
CA ALA A 104 -10.50 -1.82 2.74
C ALA A 104 -9.80 -3.17 2.55
N ASP A 105 -9.84 -3.75 1.35
CA ASP A 105 -9.24 -5.05 1.06
C ASP A 105 -7.71 -4.95 1.03
N VAL A 106 -7.15 -3.93 0.38
CA VAL A 106 -5.69 -3.70 0.37
C VAL A 106 -5.17 -3.46 1.79
N LEU A 107 -5.86 -2.66 2.60
CA LEU A 107 -5.51 -2.49 4.02
C LEU A 107 -5.56 -3.80 4.81
N ALA A 108 -6.52 -4.66 4.50
CA ALA A 108 -6.65 -5.94 5.17
C ALA A 108 -5.51 -6.90 4.80
N GLU A 109 -5.08 -6.94 3.55
CA GLU A 109 -3.92 -7.74 3.13
C GLU A 109 -2.61 -7.17 3.69
N LEU A 110 -2.40 -5.86 3.63
CA LEU A 110 -1.22 -5.20 4.18
C LEU A 110 -1.05 -5.49 5.69
N LYS A 111 -2.16 -5.54 6.44
CA LYS A 111 -2.17 -5.91 7.86
C LYS A 111 -1.83 -7.38 8.14
N LYS A 112 -1.89 -8.27 7.13
CA LYS A 112 -1.47 -9.68 7.26
C LYS A 112 0.00 -9.89 6.94
N GLN A 113 0.59 -9.00 6.15
CA GLN A 113 2.01 -9.04 5.79
C GLN A 113 2.91 -8.57 6.95
N GLY A 114 2.34 -7.86 7.93
CA GLY A 114 2.99 -7.43 9.18
C GLY A 114 2.63 -8.26 10.41
#